data_AF-A0A7C5Z0E6-F1
#
_entry.id   AF-A0A7C5Z0E6-F1
#
_cell.length_a   1.000
_cell.length_b   1.000
_cell.length_c   1.000
_cell.angle_alpha   90.00
_cell.angle_beta   90.00
_cell.angle_gamma   90.00
#
_symmetry.space_group_name_H-M   'P 1'
#
loop_
_entity.id
_entity.type
_entity.pdbx_description
1 polymer ?
#
loop_
_entity_poly.entity_id
_entity_poly.type
_entity_poly.pdbx_seq_one_letter_code
_entity_poly.pdbx_strand_id
1 'polypeptide(L)'
;MMEKLHAWLRAPFEEKRVELNSGLGLAMTYCLEYWARLNFFLDQAEAPLDNNIVERALKRSILHRKNSLFYKTAKGAEVGDLFMSLIHPCELSGSNPFDYLTELQRHATEPAKKPAAWMSWNYRATLGQATDRPC
;
A
#
# COMPACT_ATOMS: atom_id res chain seq x y z
N MET A 1 30.25 3.50 6.48
CA MET A 1 29.82 4.19 5.25
C MET A 1 28.81 5.28 5.58
N MET A 2 27.69 4.95 6.25
CA MET A 2 26.65 5.92 6.60
C MET A 2 27.13 7.09 7.47
N GLU A 3 28.03 6.86 8.43
CA GLU A 3 28.64 7.96 9.20
C GLU A 3 29.35 9.01 8.33
N LYS A 4 30.01 8.58 7.24
CA LYS A 4 30.65 9.50 6.31
C LYS A 4 29.62 10.33 5.55
N LEU A 5 28.50 9.73 5.17
CA LEU A 5 27.39 10.42 4.53
C LEU A 5 26.70 11.41 5.50
N HIS A 6 26.52 11.02 6.76
CA HIS A 6 25.95 11.87 7.79
C HIS A 6 26.80 13.14 8.01
N ALA A 7 28.12 12.96 8.13
CA ALA A 7 29.06 14.08 8.23
C ALA A 7 29.03 14.97 6.98
N TRP A 8 29.01 14.35 5.79
CA TRP A 8 28.91 15.08 4.52
C TRP A 8 27.62 15.89 4.40
N LEU A 9 26.49 15.42 4.94
CA LEU A 9 25.24 16.18 4.98
C LEU A 9 25.27 17.39 5.93
N ARG A 10 26.20 17.45 6.89
CA ARG A 10 26.33 18.56 7.83
C ARG A 10 27.32 19.63 7.35
N ALA A 11 28.41 19.22 6.73
CA ALA A 11 29.50 20.11 6.32
C ALA A 11 29.04 21.34 5.48
N PRO A 12 28.13 21.20 4.48
CA PRO A 12 27.71 22.35 3.67
C PRO A 12 26.96 23.45 4.46
N PHE A 13 26.34 23.10 5.59
CA PHE A 13 25.70 24.08 6.48
C PHE A 13 26.73 24.82 7.34
N GLU A 14 27.72 24.10 7.87
CA GLU A 14 28.81 24.66 8.68
C GLU A 14 29.69 25.60 7.86
N GLU A 15 29.96 25.22 6.61
CA GLU A 15 30.73 26.01 5.65
C GLU A 15 29.91 27.13 4.99
N LYS A 16 28.63 27.28 5.34
CA LYS A 16 27.68 28.24 4.75
C LYS A 16 27.58 28.17 3.22
N ARG A 17 27.77 26.98 2.65
CA ARG A 17 27.64 26.73 1.20
C ARG A 17 26.19 26.53 0.77
N VAL A 18 25.32 26.13 1.70
CA VAL A 18 23.89 25.89 1.46
C VAL A 18 23.07 26.69 2.46
N GLU A 19 22.11 27.45 1.94
CA GLU A 19 21.12 28.15 2.75
C GLU A 19 20.05 27.16 3.24
N LEU A 20 19.69 27.21 4.53
CA LEU A 20 18.70 26.30 5.14
C LEU A 20 17.35 26.27 4.41
N ASN A 21 16.87 27.44 3.97
CA ASN A 21 15.56 27.56 3.33
C ASN A 21 15.59 27.27 1.82
N SER A 22 16.77 27.01 1.24
CA SER A 22 16.87 26.58 -0.14
C SER A 22 16.29 25.17 -0.32
N GLY A 23 15.87 24.81 -1.54
CA GLY A 23 15.36 23.46 -1.80
C GLY A 23 16.36 22.35 -1.44
N LEU A 24 17.66 22.59 -1.64
CA LEU A 24 18.73 21.69 -1.21
C LEU A 24 18.86 21.65 0.32
N GLY A 25 18.83 22.81 0.97
CA GLY A 25 18.89 22.92 2.43
C GLY A 25 17.75 22.20 3.13
N LEU A 26 16.53 22.32 2.61
CA LEU A 26 15.36 21.60 3.11
C LEU A 26 15.51 20.08 2.93
N ALA A 27 15.95 19.61 1.76
CA ALA A 27 16.17 18.19 1.51
C ALA A 27 17.24 17.59 2.44
N MET A 28 18.35 18.30 2.63
CA MET A 28 19.42 17.87 3.55
C MET A 28 18.95 17.88 5.01
N THR A 29 18.21 18.91 5.42
CA THR A 29 17.62 19.00 6.78
C THR A 29 16.67 17.83 7.03
N TYR A 30 15.82 17.50 6.06
CA TYR A 30 14.94 16.33 6.14
C TYR A 30 15.73 15.03 6.32
N CYS A 31 16.77 14.79 5.53
CA CYS A 31 17.61 13.60 5.69
C CYS A 31 18.26 13.51 7.08
N LEU A 32 18.68 14.64 7.65
CA LEU A 32 19.27 14.71 8.99
C LEU A 32 18.23 14.49 10.10
N GLU A 33 17.04 15.08 9.97
CA GLU A 33 15.93 14.93 10.92
C GLU A 33 15.45 13.48 11.02
N TYR A 34 15.33 12.82 9.86
CA TYR A 34 14.84 11.44 9.77
C TYR A 34 15.96 10.39 9.69
N TRP A 35 17.21 10.75 10.01
CA TRP A 35 18.39 9.90 9.80
C TRP A 35 18.24 8.48 10.36
N ALA A 36 17.79 8.34 11.61
CA ALA A 36 17.59 7.03 12.23
C ALA A 36 16.55 6.18 11.50
N ARG A 37 15.45 6.81 11.02
CA ARG A 37 14.38 6.11 10.29
C ARG A 37 14.81 5.71 8.88
N LEU A 38 15.54 6.59 8.20
CA LEU A 38 16.06 6.34 6.85
C LEU A 38 17.15 5.26 6.83
N ASN A 39 17.82 5.01 7.96
CA ASN A 39 18.85 3.97 8.09
C ASN A 39 18.34 2.66 8.70
N PHE A 40 17.06 2.59 9.09
CA PHE A 40 16.50 1.43 9.79
C PHE A 40 16.62 0.11 8.99
N PHE A 41 16.67 0.18 7.66
CA PHE A 41 16.92 -0.98 6.79
C PHE A 41 18.28 -1.66 7.03
N LEU A 42 19.23 -0.98 7.65
CA LEU A 42 20.52 -1.55 8.04
C LEU A 42 20.41 -2.41 9.31
N ASP A 43 19.42 -2.13 10.16
CA ASP A 43 19.19 -2.84 11.42
C ASP A 43 18.23 -4.01 11.27
N GLN A 44 17.35 -3.99 10.26
CA GLN A 44 16.33 -5.01 10.01
C GLN A 44 16.43 -5.55 8.58
N ALA A 45 16.81 -6.82 8.43
CA ALA A 45 17.02 -7.45 7.12
C ALA A 45 15.76 -7.48 6.23
N GLU A 46 14.57 -7.49 6.83
CA GLU A 46 13.29 -7.51 6.11
C GLU A 46 12.79 -6.10 5.74
N ALA A 47 13.39 -5.04 6.27
CA ALA A 47 12.97 -3.68 5.99
C ALA A 47 13.51 -3.25 4.61
N PRO A 48 12.63 -2.85 3.66
CA PRO A 48 13.08 -2.41 2.34
C PRO A 48 13.79 -1.05 2.44
N LEU A 49 14.80 -0.85 1.59
CA LEU A 49 15.52 0.42 1.45
C LEU A 49 14.61 1.55 0.94
N ASP A 50 13.64 1.21 0.11
CA ASP A 50 12.74 2.15 -0.53
C ASP A 50 11.28 1.93 -0.11
N ASN A 51 10.47 2.96 -0.31
CA ASN A 51 9.04 2.97 -0.02
C ASN A 51 8.19 2.60 -1.27
N ASN A 52 8.77 2.04 -2.34
CA ASN A 52 8.08 1.88 -3.62
C ASN A 52 6.80 1.06 -3.50
N ILE A 53 6.79 0.05 -2.63
CA ILE A 53 5.61 -0.79 -2.37
C ILE A 53 4.47 0.06 -1.83
N VAL A 54 4.76 0.91 -0.84
CA VAL A 54 3.80 1.84 -0.23
C VAL A 54 3.34 2.88 -1.25
N GLU A 55 4.25 3.46 -2.03
CA GLU A 55 3.89 4.44 -3.05
C GLU A 55 3.00 3.84 -4.13
N ARG A 56 3.27 2.61 -4.59
CA ARG A 56 2.41 1.91 -5.56
C ARG A 56 1.02 1.65 -4.98
N ALA A 57 0.92 1.23 -3.73
CA ALA A 57 -0.36 1.07 -3.06
C ALA A 57 -1.13 2.41 -2.94
N LEU A 58 -0.44 3.48 -2.53
CA LEU A 58 -1.05 4.81 -2.40
C LEU A 58 -1.51 5.39 -3.74
N LYS A 59 -0.73 5.15 -4.82
CA LYS A 59 -1.09 5.57 -6.19
C LYS A 59 -2.46 5.04 -6.61
N ARG A 60 -2.86 3.84 -6.18
CA ARG A 60 -4.20 3.27 -6.48
C ARG A 60 -5.30 4.08 -5.81
N SER A 61 -5.15 4.44 -4.54
CA SER A 61 -6.11 5.30 -3.82
C SER A 61 -6.21 6.68 -4.44
N ILE A 62 -5.08 7.29 -4.83
CA ILE A 62 -5.05 8.60 -5.50
C ILE A 62 -5.76 8.53 -6.87
N LEU A 63 -5.50 7.49 -7.66
CA LEU A 63 -6.15 7.28 -8.95
C LEU A 63 -7.66 7.11 -8.79
N HIS A 64 -8.09 6.32 -7.80
CA HIS A 64 -9.49 6.13 -7.48
C HIS A 64 -10.19 7.45 -7.12
N ARG A 65 -9.58 8.25 -6.24
CA ARG A 65 -10.10 9.59 -5.90
C ARG A 65 -10.29 10.47 -7.12
N LYS A 66 -9.34 10.44 -8.06
CA LYS A 66 -9.44 11.19 -9.33
C LYS A 66 -10.58 10.67 -10.21
N ASN A 67 -10.80 9.36 -10.24
CA ASN A 67 -11.88 8.72 -11.02
C ASN A 67 -13.26 8.84 -10.36
N SER A 68 -13.31 9.14 -9.06
CA SER A 68 -14.53 9.25 -8.26
C SER A 68 -15.32 10.55 -8.50
N LEU A 69 -14.78 11.49 -9.28
CA LEU A 69 -15.41 12.79 -9.56
C LEU A 69 -16.74 12.69 -10.32
N PHE A 70 -17.08 11.51 -10.86
CA PHE A 70 -18.30 11.28 -11.63
C PHE A 70 -19.45 10.65 -10.83
N TYR A 71 -19.26 10.35 -9.54
CA TYR A 71 -20.36 9.82 -8.72
C TYR A 71 -21.44 10.87 -8.48
N LYS A 72 -22.68 10.54 -8.87
CA LYS A 72 -23.85 11.45 -8.73
C LYS A 72 -24.39 11.55 -7.30
N THR A 73 -24.15 10.53 -6.47
CA THR A 73 -24.69 10.44 -5.11
C THR A 73 -23.63 9.92 -4.15
N ALA A 74 -23.73 10.32 -2.87
CA ALA A 74 -22.83 9.83 -1.82
C ALA A 74 -22.89 8.30 -1.70
N LYS A 75 -24.09 7.71 -1.85
CA LYS A 75 -24.27 6.26 -1.80
C LYS A 75 -23.58 5.54 -2.96
N GLY A 76 -23.62 6.12 -4.16
CA GLY A 76 -22.90 5.58 -5.32
C GLY A 76 -21.39 5.61 -5.12
N ALA A 77 -20.87 6.68 -4.51
CA ALA A 77 -19.45 6.77 -4.15
C ALA A 77 -19.06 5.71 -3.11
N GLU A 78 -19.85 5.53 -2.05
CA GLU A 78 -19.61 4.51 -1.03
C GLU A 78 -19.56 3.09 -1.62
N VAL A 79 -20.47 2.77 -2.55
CA VAL A 79 -20.46 1.47 -3.25
C VAL A 79 -19.21 1.33 -4.13
N GLY A 80 -18.80 2.39 -4.81
CA GLY A 80 -17.56 2.41 -5.59
C GLY A 80 -16.32 2.17 -4.74
N ASP A 81 -16.24 2.84 -3.59
CA ASP A 81 -15.15 2.70 -2.61
C ASP A 81 -15.09 1.27 -2.04
N LEU A 82 -16.25 0.65 -1.80
CA LEU A 82 -16.34 -0.75 -1.37
C LEU A 82 -15.74 -1.70 -2.42
N PHE A 83 -16.14 -1.55 -3.70
CA PHE A 83 -15.59 -2.40 -4.77
C PHE A 83 -14.08 -2.21 -4.92
N MET A 84 -13.58 -0.98 -4.85
CA MET A 84 -12.14 -0.72 -4.91
C MET A 84 -11.37 -1.37 -3.76
N SER A 85 -11.96 -1.34 -2.56
CA SER A 85 -11.39 -1.99 -1.37
C SER A 85 -11.33 -3.52 -1.49
N LEU A 86 -12.19 -4.13 -2.32
CA LEU A 86 -12.19 -5.57 -2.62
C LEU A 86 -11.26 -5.93 -3.80
N ILE A 87 -11.22 -5.08 -4.83
CA ILE A 87 -10.44 -5.31 -6.05
C ILE A 87 -8.94 -5.14 -5.79
N HIS A 88 -8.53 -4.10 -5.05
CA HIS A 88 -7.10 -3.83 -4.86
C HIS A 88 -6.33 -4.96 -4.15
N PRO A 89 -6.85 -5.60 -3.10
CA PRO A 89 -6.21 -6.77 -2.50
C PRO A 89 -6.07 -7.97 -3.45
N CYS A 90 -6.96 -8.12 -4.45
CA CYS A 90 -6.82 -9.16 -5.47
C CYS A 90 -5.53 -8.98 -6.27
N GLU A 91 -5.16 -7.73 -6.57
CA GLU A 91 -3.91 -7.43 -7.29
C GLU A 91 -2.68 -7.80 -6.46
N LEU A 92 -2.71 -7.50 -5.16
CA LEU A 92 -1.63 -7.84 -4.23
C LEU A 92 -1.48 -9.36 -4.01
N SER A 93 -2.60 -10.09 -4.06
CA SER A 93 -2.64 -11.55 -3.90
C SER A 93 -2.49 -12.33 -5.21
N GLY A 94 -2.39 -11.65 -6.36
CA GLY A 94 -2.33 -12.30 -7.68
C GLY A 94 -3.65 -13.00 -8.09
N SER A 95 -4.76 -12.64 -7.45
CA SER A 95 -6.08 -13.17 -7.74
C SER A 95 -6.78 -12.36 -8.82
N ASN A 96 -7.58 -13.00 -9.66
CA ASN A 96 -8.37 -12.29 -10.67
C ASN A 96 -9.57 -11.59 -9.96
N PRO A 97 -9.68 -10.24 -10.01
CA PRO A 97 -10.74 -9.55 -9.30
C PRO A 97 -12.15 -9.89 -9.77
N PHE A 98 -12.33 -10.17 -11.08
CA PHE A 98 -13.63 -10.54 -11.63
C PHE A 98 -14.08 -11.92 -11.16
N ASP A 99 -13.16 -12.89 -11.16
CA ASP A 99 -13.38 -14.22 -10.60
C ASP A 99 -13.74 -14.13 -9.11
N TYR A 100 -12.94 -13.39 -8.34
CA TYR A 100 -13.18 -13.19 -6.91
C TYR A 100 -14.56 -12.60 -6.60
N LEU A 101 -14.95 -11.51 -7.27
CA LEU A 101 -16.26 -10.88 -7.08
C LEU A 101 -17.41 -11.80 -7.53
N THR A 102 -17.20 -12.58 -8.60
CA THR A 102 -18.18 -13.58 -9.06
C THR A 102 -18.40 -14.66 -8.01
N GLU A 103 -17.33 -15.17 -7.41
CA GLU A 103 -17.40 -16.22 -6.40
C GLU A 103 -17.97 -15.70 -5.07
N LEU A 104 -17.65 -14.46 -4.67
CA LEU A 104 -18.32 -13.79 -3.55
C LEU A 104 -19.84 -13.67 -3.79
N GLN A 105 -20.26 -13.31 -5.00
CA GLN A 105 -21.68 -13.19 -5.34
C GLN A 105 -22.38 -14.55 -5.35
N ARG A 106 -21.74 -15.60 -5.88
CA ARG A 106 -22.26 -16.97 -5.89
C ARG A 106 -22.47 -17.52 -4.49
N HIS A 107 -21.58 -17.18 -3.56
CA HIS A 107 -21.59 -17.66 -2.19
C HIS A 107 -21.99 -16.55 -1.20
N ALA A 108 -22.84 -15.60 -1.58
CA ALA A 108 -23.09 -14.35 -0.84
C ALA A 108 -23.40 -14.49 0.68
N THR A 109 -23.91 -15.63 1.13
CA THR A 109 -24.20 -15.87 2.56
C THR A 109 -22.99 -16.31 3.38
N GLU A 110 -21.93 -16.81 2.73
CA GLU A 110 -20.76 -17.36 3.41
C GLU A 110 -19.71 -16.31 3.81
N PRO A 111 -19.37 -15.30 2.99
CA PRO A 111 -18.49 -14.21 3.40
C PRO A 111 -19.00 -13.47 4.63
N ALA A 112 -20.32 -13.33 4.78
CA ALA A 112 -20.93 -12.71 5.96
C ALA A 112 -20.69 -13.54 7.25
N LYS A 113 -20.59 -14.87 7.13
CA LYS A 113 -20.36 -15.78 8.26
C LYS A 113 -18.87 -15.98 8.55
N LYS A 114 -18.04 -16.02 7.49
CA LYS A 114 -16.61 -16.33 7.57
C LYS A 114 -15.79 -15.43 6.65
N PRO A 115 -15.72 -14.11 6.92
CA PRO A 115 -15.09 -13.15 6.01
C PRO A 115 -13.62 -13.46 5.75
N ALA A 116 -12.87 -13.93 6.75
CA ALA A 116 -11.45 -14.27 6.61
C ALA A 116 -11.19 -15.40 5.59
N ALA A 117 -12.10 -16.37 5.47
CA ALA A 117 -11.98 -17.47 4.51
C ALA A 117 -12.31 -17.04 3.07
N TRP A 118 -13.01 -15.92 2.93
CA TRP A 118 -13.47 -15.35 1.68
C TRP A 118 -12.66 -14.11 1.28
N MET A 119 -11.52 -13.84 1.90
CA MET A 119 -10.59 -12.81 1.42
C MET A 119 -9.95 -13.23 0.11
N SER A 120 -9.44 -12.26 -0.66
CA SER A 120 -8.90 -12.48 -2.01
C SER A 120 -7.73 -13.47 -2.08
N TRP A 121 -7.02 -13.69 -0.98
CA TRP A 121 -5.91 -14.66 -0.86
C TRP A 121 -6.35 -16.05 -0.36
N ASN A 122 -7.59 -16.21 0.13
CA ASN A 122 -8.08 -17.45 0.75
C ASN A 122 -9.23 -18.12 -0.02
N TYR A 123 -10.04 -17.36 -0.76
CA TYR A 123 -11.30 -17.85 -1.34
C TYR A 123 -11.13 -19.11 -2.22
N ARG A 124 -10.02 -19.22 -2.97
CA ARG A 124 -9.74 -20.40 -3.83
C ARG A 124 -9.59 -21.69 -3.02
N ALA A 125 -8.94 -21.63 -1.86
CA ALA A 125 -8.83 -22.79 -0.97
C ALA A 125 -10.20 -23.18 -0.41
N THR A 126 -11.02 -22.19 -0.07
CA THR A 126 -12.40 -22.39 0.39
C THR A 126 -13.26 -23.09 -0.67
N LEU A 127 -13.14 -22.71 -1.94
CA LEU A 127 -13.82 -23.36 -3.06
C LEU A 127 -13.39 -24.81 -3.25
N GLY A 128 -12.08 -25.09 -3.13
CA GLY A 128 -11.55 -26.46 -3.20
C GLY A 128 -12.12 -27.37 -2.12
N GLN A 129 -12.21 -26.88 -0.88
CA GLN A 129 -12.79 -27.63 0.25
C GLN A 129 -14.29 -27.87 0.13
N ALA A 130 -15.03 -26.97 -0.52
CA ALA A 130 -16.46 -27.15 -0.79
C ALA A 130 -16.71 -28.25 -1.83
N THR A 131 -15.81 -28.38 -2.81
CA THR A 131 -15.90 -29.38 -3.88
C THR A 131 -15.55 -30.80 -3.38
N ASP A 132 -14.70 -30.90 -2.36
CA ASP A 132 -14.18 -32.17 -1.82
C ASP A 132 -15.05 -32.79 -0.70
N ARG A 133 -16.24 -32.24 -0.42
CA ARG A 133 -17.19 -32.89 0.50
C ARG A 133 -17.85 -34.07 -0.22
N PRO A 134 -17.64 -35.33 0.22
CA PRO A 134 -18.45 -36.43 -0.26
C PRO A 134 -19.92 -36.17 0.11
N CYS A 135 -20.80 -36.45 -0.85
CA CYS A 135 -22.25 -36.43 -0.71
C CYS A 135 -22.73 -37.34 0.43
#